data_AF-A0A239L486-F1
#
_entry.id   AF-A0A239L486-F1
#
_cell.length_a   1.000
_cell.length_b   1.000
_cell.length_c   1.000
_cell.angle_alpha   90.00
_cell.angle_beta   90.00
_cell.angle_gamma   90.00
#
_symmetry.space_group_name_H-M   'P 1'
#
loop_
_entity.id
_entity.type
_entity.pdbx_description
1 polymer ?
#
loop_
_entity_poly.entity_id
_entity_poly.type
_entity_poly.pdbx_seq_one_letter_code
_entity_poly.pdbx_strand_id
1 'polypeptide(L)'
;MTEFTIKLADERGRVQEQTHTAATADELRARFVQAGYYVYSVKARGMMGGDNKKRKVKLETFLIFNQQFLTLIRAGLPILGSLELLAKRQKVLHFRAQLEDVTQRVKTGESISSAFEAQGGFPVVYTVTLLAGERSGNLEEVLQRFLDFQRVSLTFSKKLKASLVYPALLIIMVIGMFAFLVAFVIPRFADLYAQLGTTLPAVTVFLLGIGNDAQHYGLYILGGITLVGYGLYRWMKTESGANAIDKLRINLPLFGPIWLKYQVGLFARTLSTLLKGGLPLVPSLETAARSIDSKQIGKAVFRSVETVREGKGLSASFQATKVFPELATEMIEVGESTGSLPQMLNSVAEFFEEDVQTSLSTLMSLIEPAILIVMGVVVVIILIALYLPIFSLNAGGGAH
;
A
#
# COMPACT_ATOMS: atom_id res chain seq x y z
N MET A 1 16.72 -20.62 -34.13
CA MET A 1 15.90 -19.41 -34.36
C MET A 1 15.07 -19.16 -33.12
N THR A 2 14.89 -17.90 -32.74
CA THR A 2 14.23 -17.54 -31.47
C THR A 2 12.73 -17.42 -31.73
N GLU A 3 11.91 -17.98 -30.85
CA GLU A 3 10.47 -17.71 -30.89
C GLU A 3 10.22 -16.29 -30.37
N PHE A 4 9.31 -15.56 -31.00
CA PHE A 4 8.88 -14.23 -30.59
C PHE A 4 7.36 -14.19 -30.52
N THR A 5 6.84 -13.64 -29.43
CA THR A 5 5.44 -13.24 -29.33
C THR A 5 5.31 -11.82 -29.88
N ILE A 6 4.54 -11.65 -30.94
CA ILE A 6 4.24 -10.37 -31.58
C ILE A 6 2.79 -9.98 -31.33
N LYS A 7 2.57 -8.72 -30.93
CA LYS A 7 1.25 -8.10 -30.78
C LYS A 7 1.07 -7.07 -31.88
N LEU A 8 0.10 -7.29 -32.75
CA LEU A 8 -0.12 -6.53 -33.98
C LEU A 8 -1.60 -6.17 -34.15
N ALA A 9 -1.91 -5.03 -34.77
CA ALA A 9 -3.27 -4.69 -35.20
C ALA A 9 -3.38 -4.74 -36.72
N ASP A 10 -4.53 -5.22 -37.21
CA ASP A 10 -4.93 -5.08 -38.60
C ASP A 10 -5.47 -3.66 -38.90
N GLU A 11 -5.73 -3.36 -40.17
CA GLU A 11 -6.30 -2.09 -40.63
C GLU A 11 -7.68 -1.78 -40.02
N ARG A 12 -8.35 -2.79 -39.44
CA ARG A 12 -9.65 -2.67 -38.76
C ARG A 12 -9.50 -2.46 -37.25
N GLY A 13 -8.28 -2.28 -36.75
CA GLY A 13 -7.96 -2.05 -35.34
C GLY A 13 -8.11 -3.29 -34.45
N ARG A 14 -8.26 -4.49 -35.02
CA ARG A 14 -8.33 -5.72 -34.23
C ARG A 14 -6.93 -6.16 -33.84
N VAL A 15 -6.67 -6.12 -32.54
CA VAL A 15 -5.38 -6.51 -31.97
C VAL A 15 -5.32 -8.03 -31.85
N GLN A 16 -4.29 -8.63 -32.43
CA GLN A 16 -4.01 -10.05 -32.38
C GLN A 16 -2.61 -10.30 -31.81
N GLU A 17 -2.46 -11.37 -31.04
CA GLU A 17 -1.20 -11.82 -30.49
C GLU A 17 -0.85 -13.17 -31.13
N GLN A 18 0.30 -13.24 -31.80
CA GLN A 18 0.77 -14.42 -32.51
C GLN A 18 2.21 -14.74 -32.12
N THR A 19 2.59 -16.02 -32.19
CA THR A 19 3.98 -16.44 -31.96
C THR A 19 4.61 -16.82 -33.29
N HIS A 20 5.76 -16.23 -33.61
CA HIS A 20 6.50 -16.44 -34.86
C HIS A 20 7.98 -16.60 -34.57
N THR A 21 8.67 -17.33 -35.43
CA THR A 21 10.10 -17.60 -35.30
C THR A 21 10.88 -16.68 -36.24
N ALA A 22 11.91 -16.00 -35.74
CA ALA A 22 12.78 -15.11 -36.52
C ALA A 22 14.24 -15.13 -36.03
N ALA A 23 15.17 -14.57 -36.79
CA ALA A 23 16.55 -14.41 -36.34
C ALA A 23 16.69 -13.20 -35.40
N THR A 24 15.95 -12.11 -35.67
CA THR A 24 15.94 -10.90 -34.82
C THR A 24 14.53 -10.32 -34.63
N ALA A 25 14.34 -9.53 -33.57
CA ALA A 25 13.07 -8.84 -33.31
C ALA A 25 12.76 -7.78 -34.38
N ASP A 26 13.79 -7.13 -34.93
CA ASP A 26 13.67 -6.09 -35.95
C ASP A 26 13.29 -6.67 -37.32
N GLU A 27 13.84 -7.84 -37.68
CA GLU A 27 13.43 -8.59 -38.87
C GLU A 27 11.95 -8.97 -38.80
N LEU A 28 11.49 -9.48 -37.66
CA LEU A 28 10.10 -9.84 -37.47
C LEU A 28 9.18 -8.60 -37.54
N ARG A 29 9.59 -7.49 -36.90
CA ARG A 29 8.84 -6.23 -36.97
C ARG A 29 8.75 -5.72 -38.41
N ALA A 30 9.87 -5.67 -39.14
CA ALA A 30 9.91 -5.19 -40.53
C ALA A 30 8.99 -6.03 -41.44
N ARG A 31 8.99 -7.35 -41.26
CA ARG A 31 8.13 -8.27 -42.01
C ARG A 31 6.63 -7.97 -41.85
N PHE A 32 6.18 -7.70 -40.62
CA PHE A 32 4.75 -7.43 -40.36
C PHE A 32 4.34 -5.98 -40.67
N VAL A 33 5.27 -5.02 -40.56
CA VAL A 33 5.04 -3.65 -41.02
C VAL A 33 4.89 -3.58 -42.54
N GLN A 34 5.73 -4.31 -43.29
CA GLN A 34 5.59 -4.43 -44.76
C GLN A 34 4.29 -5.12 -45.18
N ALA A 35 3.74 -5.99 -44.33
CA ALA A 35 2.46 -6.66 -44.56
C ALA A 35 1.23 -5.83 -44.14
N GLY A 36 1.41 -4.54 -43.80
CA GLY A 36 0.31 -3.62 -43.48
C GLY A 36 -0.19 -3.69 -42.04
N TYR A 37 0.50 -4.42 -41.15
CA TYR A 37 0.12 -4.51 -39.74
C TYR A 37 0.80 -3.45 -38.88
N TYR A 38 0.08 -2.93 -37.90
CA TYR A 38 0.66 -2.06 -36.88
C TYR A 38 1.22 -2.88 -35.71
N VAL A 39 2.55 -2.89 -35.56
CA VAL A 39 3.25 -3.75 -34.57
C VAL A 39 3.44 -3.02 -33.23
N TYR A 40 2.65 -3.39 -32.22
CA TYR A 40 2.73 -2.84 -30.87
C TYR A 40 3.95 -3.33 -30.09
N SER A 41 4.24 -4.63 -30.11
CA SER A 41 5.36 -5.20 -29.35
C SER A 41 5.84 -6.51 -29.95
N VAL A 42 7.16 -6.72 -29.92
CA VAL A 42 7.81 -7.99 -30.24
C VAL A 42 8.60 -8.42 -29.00
N LYS A 43 8.34 -9.62 -28.47
CA LYS A 43 9.00 -10.15 -27.27
C LYS A 43 9.56 -11.53 -27.55
N ALA A 44 10.86 -11.75 -27.34
CA ALA A 44 11.44 -13.09 -27.45
C ALA A 44 10.85 -14.03 -26.38
N ARG A 45 10.36 -15.18 -26.82
CA ARG A 45 9.91 -16.29 -26.00
C ARG A 45 11.10 -17.25 -25.85
N GLY A 46 11.71 -17.28 -24.66
CA GLY A 46 12.80 -18.22 -24.35
C GLY A 46 14.04 -17.61 -23.71
N MET A 47 14.22 -16.29 -23.71
CA MET A 47 15.08 -15.68 -22.71
C MET A 47 14.28 -15.60 -21.41
N MET A 48 14.63 -16.48 -20.47
CA MET A 48 14.30 -16.38 -19.06
C MET A 48 14.97 -15.11 -18.50
N GLY A 49 14.53 -13.96 -19.00
CA GLY A 49 14.90 -12.65 -18.51
C GLY A 49 14.36 -12.56 -17.11
N GLY A 50 15.27 -12.59 -16.14
CA GLY A 50 14.97 -12.39 -14.74
C GLY A 50 13.96 -11.25 -14.64
N ASP A 51 12.84 -11.57 -14.00
CA ASP A 51 11.73 -10.69 -13.71
C ASP A 51 12.28 -9.32 -13.30
N ASN A 52 12.47 -8.42 -14.27
CA ASN A 52 12.93 -7.06 -14.04
C ASN A 52 11.70 -6.29 -13.58
N LYS A 53 11.21 -6.76 -12.44
CA LYS A 53 10.16 -6.17 -11.65
C LYS A 53 10.72 -4.83 -11.22
N LYS A 54 10.51 -3.82 -12.07
CA LYS A 54 10.96 -2.45 -11.97
C LYS A 54 11.00 -2.07 -10.49
N ARG A 55 12.20 -2.10 -9.91
CA ARG A 55 12.36 -2.04 -8.45
C ARG A 55 11.92 -0.65 -8.01
N LYS A 56 10.87 -0.58 -7.19
CA LYS A 56 10.33 0.69 -6.68
C LYS A 56 11.43 1.39 -5.86
N VAL A 57 11.70 2.65 -6.18
CA VAL A 57 12.60 3.51 -5.41
C VAL A 57 11.96 3.80 -4.06
N LYS A 58 12.76 3.78 -2.98
CA LYS A 58 12.28 4.22 -1.66
C LYS A 58 11.79 5.67 -1.75
N LEU A 59 10.60 5.93 -1.22
CA LEU A 59 9.96 7.24 -1.35
C LEU A 59 10.80 8.38 -0.76
N GLU A 60 11.53 8.13 0.33
CA GLU A 60 12.44 9.11 0.94
C GLU A 60 13.61 9.50 0.03
N THR A 61 14.24 8.51 -0.61
CA THR A 61 15.32 8.76 -1.58
C THR A 61 14.80 9.54 -2.78
N PHE A 62 13.59 9.22 -3.25
CA PHE A 62 12.95 9.91 -4.36
C PHE A 62 12.59 11.37 -4.02
N LEU A 63 12.16 11.64 -2.78
CA LEU A 63 11.92 13.00 -2.32
C LEU A 63 13.20 13.84 -2.24
N ILE A 64 14.28 13.26 -1.70
CA ILE A 64 15.58 13.95 -1.62
C ILE A 64 16.05 14.33 -3.03
N PHE A 65 15.93 13.41 -3.99
CA PHE A 65 16.23 13.69 -5.39
C PHE A 65 15.42 14.88 -5.92
N ASN A 66 14.09 14.86 -5.75
CA ASN A 66 13.23 15.94 -6.25
C ASN A 66 13.49 17.28 -5.56
N GLN A 67 13.85 17.27 -4.28
CA GLN A 67 14.22 18.48 -3.56
C GLN A 67 15.52 19.06 -4.12
N GLN A 68 16.53 18.22 -4.35
CA GLN A 68 17.78 18.66 -4.97
C GLN A 68 17.55 19.14 -6.41
N PHE A 69 16.70 18.46 -7.16
CA PHE A 69 16.34 18.83 -8.53
C PHE A 69 15.67 20.20 -8.58
N LEU A 70 14.68 20.44 -7.71
CA LEU A 70 14.06 21.75 -7.56
C LEU A 70 15.07 22.83 -7.17
N THR A 71 15.99 22.54 -6.24
CA THR A 71 17.04 23.50 -5.84
C THR A 71 17.96 23.87 -7.02
N LEU A 72 18.33 22.91 -7.87
CA LEU A 72 19.17 23.18 -9.04
C LEU A 72 18.42 23.98 -10.10
N ILE A 73 17.15 23.67 -10.35
CA ILE A 73 16.29 24.44 -11.26
C ILE A 73 16.16 25.88 -10.77
N ARG A 74 15.91 26.09 -9.46
CA ARG A 74 15.87 27.43 -8.83
C ARG A 74 17.18 28.20 -8.94
N ALA A 75 18.30 27.49 -8.94
CA ALA A 75 19.62 28.08 -9.15
C ALA A 75 19.90 28.43 -10.63
N GLY A 76 18.94 28.21 -11.53
CA GLY A 76 19.06 28.51 -12.95
C GLY A 76 19.79 27.44 -13.75
N LEU A 77 20.07 26.26 -13.17
CA LEU A 77 20.74 25.19 -13.90
C LEU A 77 19.77 24.55 -14.91
N PRO A 78 20.17 24.35 -16.18
CA PRO A 78 19.32 23.69 -17.16
C PRO A 78 18.84 22.31 -16.68
N ILE A 79 17.62 21.91 -17.05
CA ILE A 79 16.99 20.64 -16.63
C ILE A 79 17.89 19.44 -16.92
N LEU A 80 18.43 19.35 -18.14
CA LEU A 80 19.33 18.26 -18.53
C LEU A 80 20.59 18.22 -17.67
N GLY A 81 21.23 19.38 -17.44
CA GLY A 81 22.42 19.48 -16.59
C GLY A 81 22.14 19.12 -15.13
N SER A 82 20.95 19.47 -14.63
CA SER A 82 20.49 19.09 -13.30
C SER A 82 20.30 17.56 -13.17
N LEU A 83 19.69 16.91 -14.18
CA LEU A 83 19.53 15.47 -14.21
C LEU A 83 20.88 14.74 -14.27
N GLU A 84 21.81 15.18 -15.13
CA GLU A 84 23.16 14.62 -15.23
C GLU A 84 23.93 14.68 -13.89
N LEU A 85 23.86 15.83 -13.21
CA LEU A 85 24.53 16.02 -11.92
C LEU A 85 23.96 15.09 -10.85
N LEU A 86 22.62 14.99 -10.77
CA LEU A 86 21.95 14.16 -9.78
C LEU A 86 22.12 12.66 -10.05
N ALA A 87 22.11 12.25 -11.32
CA ALA A 87 22.40 10.88 -11.72
C ALA A 87 23.79 10.45 -11.25
N LYS A 88 24.82 11.28 -11.49
CA LYS A 88 26.21 11.02 -11.06
C LYS A 88 26.37 10.90 -9.54
N ARG A 89 25.60 11.67 -8.77
CA ARG A 89 25.66 11.69 -7.30
C ARG A 89 24.79 10.63 -6.62
N GLN A 90 23.98 9.89 -7.37
CA GLN A 90 23.05 8.92 -6.81
C GLN A 90 23.78 7.69 -6.26
N LYS A 91 23.56 7.39 -4.98
CA LYS A 91 24.17 6.25 -4.27
C LYS A 91 23.44 4.93 -4.55
N VAL A 92 22.14 4.99 -4.81
CA VAL A 92 21.33 3.79 -5.06
C VAL A 92 21.49 3.34 -6.50
N LEU A 93 22.16 2.21 -6.72
CA LEU A 93 22.52 1.69 -8.05
C LEU A 93 21.34 1.61 -9.03
N HIS A 94 20.20 1.06 -8.61
CA HIS A 94 19.03 0.96 -9.50
C HIS A 94 18.48 2.34 -9.88
N PHE A 95 18.54 3.32 -8.96
CA PHE A 95 17.92 4.61 -9.16
C PHE A 95 18.84 5.48 -10.01
N ARG A 96 20.16 5.32 -9.83
CA ARG A 96 21.16 5.86 -10.73
C ARG A 96 20.93 5.40 -12.17
N ALA A 97 20.78 4.10 -12.41
CA ALA A 97 20.52 3.57 -13.75
C ALA A 97 19.23 4.14 -14.38
N GLN A 98 18.15 4.27 -13.59
CA GLN A 98 16.91 4.90 -14.04
C GLN A 98 17.11 6.39 -14.40
N LEU A 99 17.87 7.14 -13.59
CA LEU A 99 18.16 8.55 -13.85
C LEU A 99 19.09 8.73 -15.05
N GLU A 100 20.05 7.85 -15.27
CA GLU A 100 20.91 7.84 -16.45
C GLU A 100 20.09 7.61 -17.73
N ASP A 101 19.15 6.66 -17.73
CA ASP A 101 18.26 6.43 -18.90
C ASP A 101 17.29 7.61 -19.12
N VAL A 102 16.70 8.15 -18.05
CA VAL A 102 15.88 9.39 -18.13
C VAL A 102 16.69 10.53 -18.74
N THR A 103 17.92 10.72 -18.29
CA THR A 103 18.82 11.77 -18.78
C THR A 103 19.10 11.57 -20.27
N GLN A 104 19.38 10.34 -20.70
CA GLN A 104 19.65 10.02 -22.10
C GLN A 104 18.43 10.27 -23.00
N ARG A 105 17.23 9.90 -22.54
CA ARG A 105 15.96 10.16 -23.24
C ARG A 105 15.67 11.64 -23.43
N VAL A 106 15.83 12.41 -22.35
CA VAL A 106 15.65 13.87 -22.39
C VAL A 106 16.70 14.51 -23.32
N LYS A 107 17.94 14.00 -23.30
CA LYS A 107 18.99 14.43 -24.23
C LYS A 107 18.64 14.18 -25.70
N THR A 108 17.89 13.13 -26.00
CA THR A 108 17.38 12.83 -27.34
C THR A 108 16.10 13.59 -27.71
N GLY A 109 15.59 14.46 -26.83
CA GLY A 109 14.41 15.30 -27.08
C GLY A 109 13.08 14.70 -26.60
N GLU A 110 13.10 13.59 -25.86
CA GLU A 110 11.90 13.09 -25.18
C GLU A 110 11.52 14.03 -24.02
N SER A 111 10.22 14.20 -23.74
CA SER A 111 9.78 14.97 -22.59
C SER A 111 10.21 14.29 -21.28
N ILE A 112 10.51 15.07 -20.24
CA ILE A 112 10.86 14.58 -18.91
C ILE A 112 9.75 13.71 -18.33
N SER A 113 8.48 14.05 -18.59
CA SER A 113 7.32 13.27 -18.14
C SER A 113 7.32 11.86 -18.74
N SER A 114 7.49 11.74 -20.06
CA SER A 114 7.54 10.46 -20.77
C SER A 114 8.80 9.66 -20.40
N ALA A 115 9.95 10.34 -20.24
CA ALA A 115 11.19 9.70 -19.83
C ALA A 115 11.09 9.03 -18.45
N PHE A 116 10.47 9.69 -17.47
CA PHE A 116 10.20 9.10 -16.15
C PHE A 116 9.12 7.99 -16.20
N GLU A 117 8.09 8.16 -17.03
CA GLU A 117 7.05 7.14 -17.21
C GLU A 117 7.63 5.82 -17.77
N ALA A 118 8.57 5.91 -18.71
CA ALA A 118 9.23 4.76 -19.33
C ALA A 118 9.98 3.88 -18.32
N GLN A 119 10.63 4.48 -17.30
CA GLN A 119 11.36 3.73 -16.26
C GLN A 119 10.44 2.87 -15.41
N GLY A 120 9.23 3.37 -15.11
CA GLY A 120 8.31 2.81 -14.12
C GLY A 120 8.88 2.71 -12.70
N GLY A 121 8.01 2.39 -11.73
CA GLY A 121 8.37 2.40 -10.31
C GLY A 121 8.31 3.78 -9.65
N PHE A 122 7.94 4.81 -10.40
CA PHE A 122 7.62 6.16 -9.92
C PHE A 122 6.11 6.34 -9.72
N PRO A 123 5.67 7.24 -8.80
CA PRO A 123 4.26 7.55 -8.63
C PRO A 123 3.65 8.17 -9.90
N VAL A 124 2.44 7.76 -10.29
CA VAL A 124 1.74 8.34 -11.47
C VAL A 124 1.52 9.85 -11.30
N VAL A 125 1.23 10.30 -10.08
CA VAL A 125 1.08 11.72 -9.77
C VAL A 125 2.33 12.50 -10.17
N TYR A 126 3.53 11.92 -10.02
CA TYR A 126 4.78 12.60 -10.37
C TYR A 126 4.90 12.86 -11.88
N THR A 127 4.66 11.85 -12.71
CA THR A 127 4.78 12.00 -14.18
C THR A 127 3.73 12.98 -14.72
N VAL A 128 2.52 12.96 -14.15
CA VAL A 128 1.46 13.92 -14.48
C VAL A 128 1.81 15.34 -14.05
N THR A 129 2.42 15.51 -12.87
CA THR A 129 2.90 16.82 -12.41
C THR A 129 4.01 17.35 -13.32
N LEU A 130 4.96 16.50 -13.72
CA LEU A 130 6.00 16.88 -14.69
C LEU A 130 5.38 17.31 -16.01
N LEU A 131 4.44 16.54 -16.57
CA LEU A 131 3.76 16.85 -17.82
C LEU A 131 3.08 18.22 -17.77
N ALA A 132 2.44 18.54 -16.65
CA ALA A 132 1.82 19.84 -16.45
C ALA A 132 2.84 20.98 -16.41
N GLY A 133 3.96 20.79 -15.71
CA GLY A 133 5.06 21.76 -15.67
C GLY A 133 5.71 21.98 -17.02
N GLU A 134 5.84 20.93 -17.84
CA GLU A 134 6.34 21.03 -19.20
C GLU A 134 5.40 21.83 -20.10
N ARG A 135 4.09 21.60 -19.98
CA ARG A 135 3.09 22.32 -20.77
C ARG A 135 2.92 23.78 -20.34
N SER A 136 3.02 24.06 -19.05
CA SER A 136 2.90 25.42 -18.50
C SER A 136 4.21 26.21 -18.53
N GLY A 137 5.34 25.56 -18.81
CA GLY A 137 6.67 26.15 -18.69
C GLY A 137 7.10 26.44 -17.24
N ASN A 138 6.31 26.03 -16.24
CA ASN A 138 6.57 26.31 -14.84
C ASN A 138 6.88 25.03 -14.05
N LEU A 139 8.02 24.41 -14.37
CA LEU A 139 8.47 23.18 -13.72
C LEU A 139 8.79 23.40 -12.23
N GLU A 140 9.26 24.59 -11.86
CA GLU A 140 9.60 24.94 -10.48
C GLU A 140 8.38 24.84 -9.56
N GLU A 141 7.29 25.52 -9.92
CA GLU A 141 6.08 25.56 -9.10
C GLU A 141 5.45 24.18 -8.95
N VAL A 142 5.38 23.40 -10.03
CA VAL A 142 4.75 22.07 -9.98
C VAL A 142 5.60 21.07 -9.18
N LEU A 143 6.93 21.14 -9.26
CA LEU A 143 7.81 20.31 -8.43
C LEU A 143 7.72 20.68 -6.95
N GLN A 144 7.63 21.98 -6.63
CA GLN A 144 7.40 22.44 -5.26
C GLN A 144 6.08 21.85 -4.71
N ARG A 145 5.00 21.94 -5.48
CA ARG A 145 3.69 21.36 -5.11
C ARG A 145 3.76 19.85 -4.91
N PHE A 146 4.48 19.13 -5.76
CA PHE A 146 4.70 17.69 -5.60
C PHE A 146 5.46 17.36 -4.32
N LEU A 147 6.51 18.13 -4.00
CA LEU A 147 7.28 17.95 -2.77
C LEU A 147 6.43 18.21 -1.52
N ASP A 148 5.61 19.25 -1.53
CA ASP A 148 4.73 19.59 -0.42
C ASP A 148 3.67 18.50 -0.19
N PHE A 149 3.05 18.02 -1.27
CA PHE A 149 2.13 16.88 -1.23
C PHE A 149 2.79 15.61 -0.64
N GLN A 150 3.96 15.23 -1.16
CA GLN A 150 4.62 14.00 -0.71
C GLN A 150 5.21 14.11 0.69
N ARG A 151 5.56 15.30 1.18
CA ARG A 151 5.97 15.52 2.58
C ARG A 151 4.82 15.27 3.55
N VAL A 152 3.61 15.77 3.23
CA VAL A 152 2.41 15.52 4.05
C VAL A 152 2.10 14.03 4.08
N SER A 153 2.03 13.39 2.89
CA SER A 153 1.74 11.96 2.78
C SER A 153 2.76 11.06 3.52
N LEU A 154 4.06 11.40 3.44
CA LEU A 154 5.10 10.70 4.19
C LEU A 154 4.98 10.92 5.70
N THR A 155 4.74 12.15 6.13
CA THR A 155 4.64 12.47 7.56
C THR A 155 3.46 11.73 8.18
N PHE A 156 2.32 11.72 7.48
CA PHE A 156 1.15 10.94 7.86
C PHE A 156 1.48 9.44 7.95
N SER A 157 2.08 8.86 6.91
CA SER A 157 2.48 7.44 6.90
C SER A 157 3.48 7.08 8.01
N LYS A 158 4.40 8.00 8.34
CA LYS A 158 5.37 7.81 9.43
C LYS A 158 4.68 7.85 10.78
N LYS A 159 3.78 8.81 11.01
CA LYS A 159 2.98 8.88 12.24
C LYS A 159 2.16 7.60 12.42
N LEU A 160 1.45 7.15 11.38
CA LEU A 160 0.70 5.90 11.39
C LEU A 160 1.57 4.70 11.81
N LYS A 161 2.75 4.55 11.20
CA LYS A 161 3.67 3.45 11.53
C LYS A 161 4.24 3.57 12.93
N ALA A 162 4.59 4.77 13.38
CA ALA A 162 5.12 5.01 14.71
C ALA A 162 4.09 4.64 15.79
N SER A 163 2.81 5.00 15.60
CA SER A 163 1.73 4.66 16.51
C SER A 163 1.50 3.15 16.65
N LEU A 164 1.87 2.33 15.66
CA LEU A 164 1.75 0.87 15.68
C LEU A 164 2.87 0.16 16.44
N VAL A 165 3.99 0.84 16.71
CA VAL A 165 5.15 0.20 17.37
C VAL A 165 4.81 -0.19 18.80
N TYR A 166 4.15 0.69 19.56
CA TYR A 166 3.81 0.45 20.96
C TYR A 166 2.84 -0.73 21.14
N PRO A 167 1.70 -0.81 20.43
CA PRO A 167 0.83 -2.00 20.48
C PRO A 167 1.55 -3.29 20.09
N ALA A 168 2.39 -3.26 19.05
CA ALA A 168 3.14 -4.44 18.61
C ALA A 168 4.10 -4.92 19.71
N LEU A 169 4.82 -4.00 20.37
CA LEU A 169 5.71 -4.32 21.48
C LEU A 169 4.95 -4.98 22.64
N LEU A 170 3.82 -4.40 23.07
CA LEU A 170 3.00 -4.96 24.14
C LEU A 170 2.47 -6.35 23.81
N ILE A 171 1.95 -6.55 22.59
CA ILE A 171 1.45 -7.84 22.13
C ILE A 171 2.58 -8.88 22.13
N ILE A 172 3.77 -8.52 21.64
CA ILE A 172 4.94 -9.41 21.65
C ILE A 172 5.31 -9.77 23.10
N MET A 173 5.30 -8.81 24.02
CA MET A 173 5.60 -9.05 25.44
C MET A 173 4.58 -9.99 26.10
N VAL A 174 3.28 -9.78 25.85
CA VAL A 174 2.21 -10.63 26.39
C VAL A 174 2.28 -12.06 25.83
N ILE A 175 2.46 -12.19 24.51
CA ILE A 175 2.63 -13.50 23.87
C ILE A 175 3.90 -14.19 24.40
N GLY A 176 5.01 -13.46 24.53
CA GLY A 176 6.27 -13.98 25.07
C GLY A 176 6.13 -14.44 26.52
N MET A 177 5.48 -13.66 27.37
CA MET A 177 5.19 -14.03 28.76
C MET A 177 4.31 -15.28 28.83
N PHE A 178 3.24 -15.35 28.05
CA PHE A 178 2.36 -16.51 27.99
C PHE A 178 3.11 -17.76 27.51
N ALA A 179 3.92 -17.63 26.46
CA ALA A 179 4.76 -18.72 25.96
C ALA A 179 5.76 -19.21 27.02
N PHE A 180 6.41 -18.28 27.75
CA PHE A 180 7.33 -18.63 28.84
C PHE A 180 6.61 -19.41 29.95
N LEU A 181 5.43 -18.96 30.37
CA LEU A 181 4.64 -19.61 31.40
C LEU A 181 4.27 -21.04 31.01
N VAL A 182 3.72 -21.23 29.81
CA VAL A 182 3.30 -22.53 29.32
C VAL A 182 4.48 -23.48 29.07
N ALA A 183 5.60 -22.97 28.53
CA ALA A 183 6.74 -23.81 28.18
C ALA A 183 7.65 -24.17 29.38
N PHE A 184 7.73 -23.31 30.41
CA PHE A 184 8.67 -23.50 31.53
C PHE A 184 7.99 -23.64 32.88
N VAL A 185 7.01 -22.78 33.20
CA VAL A 185 6.43 -22.73 34.55
C VAL A 185 5.46 -23.87 34.78
N ILE A 186 4.49 -24.05 33.89
CA ILE A 186 3.44 -25.08 34.04
C ILE A 186 4.01 -26.51 34.13
N PRO A 187 5.00 -26.93 33.31
CA PRO A 187 5.60 -28.27 33.42
C PRO A 187 6.27 -28.52 34.76
N ARG A 188 6.98 -27.53 35.32
CA ARG A 188 7.63 -27.66 36.63
C ARG A 188 6.62 -27.91 37.75
N PHE A 189 5.47 -27.25 37.68
CA PHE A 189 4.38 -27.52 38.62
C PHE A 189 3.76 -28.89 38.37
N ALA A 190 3.61 -29.32 37.12
CA ALA A 190 3.10 -30.63 36.79
C ALA A 190 3.97 -31.76 37.40
N ASP A 191 5.30 -31.63 37.32
CA ASP A 191 6.25 -32.56 37.92
C ASP A 191 6.13 -32.63 39.44
N LEU A 192 5.98 -31.47 40.11
CA LEU A 192 5.78 -31.39 41.55
C LEU A 192 4.49 -32.11 41.98
N TYR A 193 3.40 -31.92 41.25
CA TYR A 193 2.12 -32.58 41.56
C TYR A 193 2.16 -34.10 41.31
N ALA A 194 2.86 -34.54 40.26
CA ALA A 194 3.06 -35.97 40.01
C ALA A 194 3.79 -36.66 41.17
N GLN A 195 4.77 -35.98 41.80
CA GLN A 195 5.48 -36.49 42.97
C GLN A 195 4.60 -36.55 44.23
N LEU A 196 3.62 -35.66 44.35
CA LEU A 196 2.64 -35.64 45.44
C LEU A 196 1.50 -36.65 45.25
N GLY A 197 1.47 -37.39 44.13
CA GLY A 197 0.45 -38.40 43.84
C GLY A 197 -0.94 -37.83 43.55
N THR A 198 -1.05 -36.55 43.19
CA THR A 198 -2.33 -35.89 42.92
C THR A 198 -2.63 -35.73 41.44
N THR A 199 -3.91 -35.78 41.10
CA THR A 199 -4.37 -35.55 39.73
C THR A 199 -4.37 -34.07 39.40
N LEU A 200 -3.79 -33.72 38.25
CA LEU A 200 -3.74 -32.35 37.76
C LEU A 200 -5.15 -31.82 37.41
N PRO A 201 -5.47 -30.55 37.72
CA PRO A 201 -6.71 -29.93 37.26
C PRO A 201 -6.81 -29.90 35.73
N ALA A 202 -8.04 -29.95 35.21
CA ALA A 202 -8.32 -29.93 33.77
C ALA A 202 -7.68 -28.72 33.04
N VAL A 203 -7.65 -27.55 33.69
CA VAL A 203 -7.04 -26.33 33.13
C VAL A 203 -5.53 -26.49 32.93
N THR A 204 -4.84 -27.12 33.90
CA THR A 204 -3.39 -27.38 33.84
C THR A 204 -3.06 -28.40 32.75
N VAL A 205 -3.88 -29.45 32.61
CA VAL A 205 -3.73 -30.46 31.56
C VAL A 205 -3.92 -29.84 30.17
N PHE A 206 -4.92 -28.98 30.00
CA PHE A 206 -5.14 -28.26 28.74
C PHE A 206 -3.95 -27.38 28.35
N LEU A 207 -3.40 -26.62 29.30
CA LEU A 207 -2.25 -25.76 29.04
C LEU A 207 -0.96 -26.56 28.77
N LEU A 208 -0.75 -27.69 29.46
CA LEU A 208 0.35 -28.62 29.16
C LEU A 208 0.22 -29.22 27.76
N GLY A 209 -1.00 -29.54 27.33
CA GLY A 209 -1.27 -30.00 25.96
C GLY A 209 -0.80 -28.97 24.93
N ILE A 210 -1.20 -27.71 25.09
CA ILE A 210 -0.74 -26.61 24.23
C ILE A 210 0.78 -26.47 24.25
N GLY A 211 1.41 -26.57 25.43
CA GLY A 211 2.87 -26.43 25.58
C GLY A 211 3.65 -27.55 24.90
N ASN A 212 3.24 -28.80 25.10
CA ASN A 212 3.88 -29.98 24.53
C ASN A 212 3.69 -30.01 23.00
N ASP A 213 2.48 -29.69 22.53
CA ASP A 213 2.20 -29.56 21.10
C ASP A 213 2.99 -28.40 20.47
N ALA A 214 3.17 -27.28 21.17
CA ALA A 214 3.99 -26.17 20.69
C ALA A 214 5.48 -26.52 20.63
N GLN A 215 6.00 -27.38 21.51
CA GLN A 215 7.40 -27.83 21.47
C GLN A 215 7.64 -28.86 20.35
N HIS A 216 6.73 -29.81 20.16
CA HIS A 216 6.86 -30.86 19.14
C HIS A 216 6.43 -30.41 17.73
N TYR A 217 5.34 -29.65 17.63
CA TYR A 217 4.79 -29.15 16.36
C TYR A 217 5.14 -27.70 16.07
N GLY A 218 5.88 -27.01 16.96
CA GLY A 218 6.23 -25.59 16.78
C GLY A 218 6.83 -25.29 15.41
N LEU A 219 7.78 -26.12 14.94
CA LEU A 219 8.39 -25.98 13.62
C LEU A 219 7.37 -26.20 12.47
N TYR A 220 6.46 -27.17 12.62
CA TYR A 220 5.41 -27.46 11.64
C TYR A 220 4.32 -26.40 11.61
N ILE A 221 3.95 -25.83 12.77
CA ILE A 221 3.01 -24.71 12.89
C ILE A 221 3.62 -23.46 12.25
N LEU A 222 4.90 -23.18 12.51
CA LEU A 222 5.62 -22.05 11.91
C LEU A 222 5.74 -22.23 10.37
N GLY A 223 6.00 -23.46 9.92
CA GLY A 223 5.95 -23.85 8.50
C GLY A 223 4.55 -23.68 7.89
N GLY A 224 3.51 -24.08 8.60
CA GLY A 224 2.11 -23.93 8.18
C GLY A 224 1.70 -22.46 8.08
N ILE A 225 2.02 -21.64 9.09
CA ILE A 225 1.76 -20.21 9.11
C ILE A 225 2.50 -19.51 7.96
N THR A 226 3.77 -19.86 7.72
CA THR A 226 4.53 -19.27 6.60
C THR A 226 3.97 -19.69 5.25
N LEU A 227 3.54 -20.94 5.08
CA LEU A 227 2.99 -21.45 3.83
C LEU A 227 1.58 -20.89 3.55
N VAL A 228 0.71 -20.83 4.56
CA VAL A 228 -0.60 -20.16 4.50
C VAL A 228 -0.42 -18.66 4.28
N GLY A 229 0.51 -18.03 4.98
CA GLY A 229 0.84 -16.61 4.80
C GLY A 229 1.34 -16.31 3.40
N TYR A 230 2.19 -17.17 2.83
CA TYR A 230 2.65 -17.06 1.45
C TYR A 230 1.51 -17.31 0.44
N GLY A 231 0.66 -18.30 0.68
CA GLY A 231 -0.52 -18.61 -0.13
C GLY A 231 -1.51 -17.45 -0.15
N LEU A 232 -1.82 -16.89 1.03
CA LEU A 232 -2.62 -15.69 1.18
C LEU A 232 -1.95 -14.53 0.44
N TYR A 233 -0.67 -14.23 0.68
CA TYR A 233 0.06 -13.16 0.00
C TYR A 233 0.00 -13.25 -1.53
N ARG A 234 0.16 -14.47 -2.08
CA ARG A 234 0.00 -14.75 -3.52
C ARG A 234 -1.44 -14.50 -3.96
N TRP A 235 -2.42 -14.97 -3.20
CA TRP A 235 -3.83 -14.77 -3.48
C TRP A 235 -4.25 -13.30 -3.41
N MET A 236 -3.74 -12.50 -2.46
CA MET A 236 -4.03 -11.05 -2.37
C MET A 236 -3.59 -10.29 -3.63
N LYS A 237 -2.63 -10.81 -4.39
CA LYS A 237 -2.17 -10.22 -5.66
C LYS A 237 -3.03 -10.58 -6.86
N THR A 238 -3.87 -11.61 -6.75
CA THR A 238 -4.82 -11.96 -7.80
C THR A 238 -5.98 -10.96 -7.82
N GLU A 239 -6.70 -10.86 -8.94
CA GLU A 239 -7.84 -9.94 -9.02
C GLU A 239 -8.98 -10.31 -8.06
N SER A 240 -9.26 -11.60 -7.90
CA SER A 240 -10.28 -12.11 -6.99
C SER A 240 -9.92 -11.87 -5.53
N GLY A 241 -8.67 -12.16 -5.14
CA GLY A 241 -8.18 -11.88 -3.79
C GLY A 241 -8.18 -10.40 -3.46
N ALA A 242 -7.68 -9.54 -4.37
CA ALA A 242 -7.70 -8.10 -4.17
C ALA A 242 -9.12 -7.56 -3.92
N ASN A 243 -10.12 -8.01 -4.68
CA ASN A 243 -11.51 -7.60 -4.50
C ASN A 243 -12.11 -8.12 -3.19
N ALA A 244 -11.81 -9.36 -2.80
CA ALA A 244 -12.30 -9.96 -1.56
C ALA A 244 -11.74 -9.24 -0.33
N ILE A 245 -10.46 -8.88 -0.36
CA ILE A 245 -9.79 -8.12 0.71
C ILE A 245 -10.36 -6.72 0.80
N ASP A 246 -10.61 -6.07 -0.34
CA ASP A 246 -11.19 -4.74 -0.37
C ASP A 246 -12.59 -4.73 0.26
N LYS A 247 -13.42 -5.73 -0.08
CA LYS A 247 -14.74 -5.94 0.53
C LYS A 247 -14.66 -6.21 2.02
N LEU A 248 -13.71 -7.05 2.46
CA LEU A 248 -13.50 -7.34 3.88
C LEU A 248 -13.07 -6.09 4.65
N ARG A 249 -12.15 -5.28 4.09
CA ARG A 249 -11.69 -4.03 4.70
C ARG A 249 -12.83 -3.05 4.88
N ILE A 250 -13.67 -2.86 3.87
CA ILE A 250 -14.80 -1.91 3.88
C ILE A 250 -15.89 -2.36 4.86
N ASN A 251 -16.14 -3.67 4.99
CA ASN A 251 -17.21 -4.20 5.83
C ASN A 251 -16.85 -4.36 7.31
N LEU A 252 -15.59 -4.15 7.71
CA LEU A 252 -15.20 -4.20 9.11
C LEU A 252 -15.79 -2.99 9.86
N PRO A 253 -16.59 -3.18 10.93
CA PRO A 253 -17.35 -2.09 11.55
C PRO A 253 -16.48 -0.98 12.13
N LEU A 254 -15.27 -1.30 12.60
CA LEU A 254 -14.32 -0.32 13.16
C LEU A 254 -13.30 0.20 12.12
N PHE A 255 -12.79 -0.69 11.26
CA PHE A 255 -11.72 -0.34 10.32
C PHE A 255 -12.22 0.17 8.96
N GLY A 256 -13.42 -0.26 8.54
CA GLY A 256 -14.02 0.09 7.26
C GLY A 256 -14.26 1.58 7.09
N PRO A 257 -14.91 2.27 8.04
CA PRO A 257 -15.08 3.71 7.99
C PRO A 257 -13.75 4.46 7.92
N ILE A 258 -12.75 4.03 8.69
CA ILE A 258 -11.40 4.63 8.71
C ILE A 258 -10.73 4.45 7.34
N TRP A 259 -10.82 3.24 6.77
CA TRP A 259 -10.25 2.94 5.46
C TRP A 259 -10.90 3.79 4.36
N LEU A 260 -12.23 3.92 4.37
CA LEU A 260 -12.95 4.75 3.41
C LEU A 260 -12.54 6.23 3.54
N LYS A 261 -12.56 6.78 4.75
CA LYS A 261 -12.15 8.17 5.02
C LYS A 261 -10.71 8.44 4.58
N TYR A 262 -9.80 7.49 4.82
CA TYR A 262 -8.41 7.57 4.34
C TYR A 262 -8.32 7.64 2.82
N GLN A 263 -9.06 6.78 2.09
CA GLN A 263 -9.07 6.79 0.63
C GLN A 263 -9.66 8.09 0.07
N VAL A 264 -10.74 8.60 0.67
CA VAL A 264 -11.36 9.87 0.29
C VAL A 264 -10.43 11.05 0.55
N GLY A 265 -9.76 11.09 1.70
CA GLY A 265 -8.78 12.13 2.03
C GLY A 265 -7.59 12.15 1.05
N LEU A 266 -7.02 10.97 0.73
CA LEU A 266 -5.94 10.84 -0.25
C LEU A 266 -6.37 11.27 -1.65
N PHE A 267 -7.57 10.87 -2.06
CA PHE A 267 -8.16 11.27 -3.33
C PHE A 267 -8.34 12.79 -3.40
N ALA A 268 -8.98 13.39 -2.41
CA ALA A 268 -9.24 14.82 -2.35
C ALA A 268 -7.94 15.63 -2.32
N ARG A 269 -6.93 15.16 -1.58
CA ARG A 269 -5.59 15.77 -1.55
C ARG A 269 -4.97 15.76 -2.94
N THR A 270 -4.96 14.60 -3.58
CA THR A 270 -4.36 14.43 -4.92
C THR A 270 -5.04 15.33 -5.94
N LEU A 271 -6.38 15.35 -5.95
CA LEU A 271 -7.15 16.20 -6.85
C LEU A 271 -6.91 17.69 -6.57
N SER A 272 -6.91 18.12 -5.30
CA SER A 272 -6.59 19.49 -4.90
C SER A 272 -5.19 19.91 -5.39
N THR A 273 -4.17 19.07 -5.18
CA THR A 273 -2.79 19.37 -5.60
C THR A 273 -2.69 19.53 -7.12
N LEU A 274 -3.33 18.66 -7.89
CA LEU A 274 -3.33 18.73 -9.36
C LEU A 274 -4.10 19.97 -9.86
N LEU A 275 -5.26 20.27 -9.28
CA LEU A 275 -6.04 21.45 -9.66
C LEU A 275 -5.36 22.76 -9.28
N LYS A 276 -4.81 22.87 -8.06
CA LYS A 276 -3.94 24.00 -7.67
C LYS A 276 -2.77 24.10 -8.65
N GLY A 277 -2.24 22.94 -9.06
CA GLY A 277 -1.27 22.69 -10.13
C GLY A 277 -1.56 23.37 -11.48
N GLY A 278 -2.79 23.82 -11.71
CA GLY A 278 -3.26 24.38 -12.97
C GLY A 278 -3.68 23.31 -13.98
N LEU A 279 -3.77 22.04 -13.58
CA LEU A 279 -4.26 21.00 -14.48
C LEU A 279 -5.78 21.09 -14.63
N PRO A 280 -6.32 20.81 -15.83
CA PRO A 280 -7.77 20.72 -16.03
C PRO A 280 -8.41 19.65 -15.15
N LEU A 281 -9.70 19.80 -14.85
CA LEU A 281 -10.42 18.93 -13.90
C LEU A 281 -10.45 17.46 -14.32
N VAL A 282 -10.83 17.16 -15.56
CA VAL A 282 -11.01 15.76 -16.02
C VAL A 282 -9.70 14.96 -15.98
N PRO A 283 -8.55 15.43 -16.53
CA PRO A 283 -7.27 14.75 -16.38
C PRO A 283 -6.80 14.61 -14.92
N SER A 284 -7.09 15.62 -14.09
CA SER A 284 -6.75 15.59 -12.66
C SER A 284 -7.56 14.53 -11.92
N LEU A 285 -8.85 14.43 -12.23
CA LEU A 285 -9.78 13.44 -11.68
C LEU A 285 -9.39 12.02 -12.08
N GLU A 286 -9.02 11.78 -13.34
CA GLU A 286 -8.49 10.49 -13.79
C GLU A 286 -7.23 10.07 -13.04
N THR A 287 -6.34 11.03 -12.79
CA THR A 287 -5.09 10.78 -12.07
C THR A 287 -5.35 10.51 -10.59
N ALA A 288 -6.23 11.29 -9.95
CA ALA A 288 -6.62 11.09 -8.56
C ALA A 288 -7.40 9.78 -8.37
N ALA A 289 -8.22 9.37 -9.33
CA ALA A 289 -8.89 8.07 -9.28
C ALA A 289 -7.90 6.89 -9.28
N ARG A 290 -6.76 7.04 -9.99
CA ARG A 290 -5.68 6.04 -10.04
C ARG A 290 -4.83 6.01 -8.77
N SER A 291 -4.87 7.02 -7.91
CA SER A 291 -4.15 7.02 -6.62
C SER A 291 -4.90 6.29 -5.51
N ILE A 292 -6.14 5.86 -5.75
CA ILE A 292 -6.95 5.10 -4.80
C ILE A 292 -6.49 3.63 -4.81
N ASP A 293 -6.07 3.11 -3.66
CA ASP A 293 -5.60 1.73 -3.54
C ASP A 293 -6.74 0.72 -3.58
N SER A 294 -7.92 1.13 -3.10
CA SER A 294 -9.14 0.32 -3.14
C SER A 294 -9.67 0.22 -4.58
N LYS A 295 -9.74 -0.99 -5.13
CA LYS A 295 -10.31 -1.22 -6.47
C LYS A 295 -11.79 -0.89 -6.52
N GLN A 296 -12.53 -1.16 -5.45
CA GLN A 296 -13.96 -0.89 -5.38
C GLN A 296 -14.24 0.62 -5.35
N ILE A 297 -13.54 1.35 -4.47
CA ILE A 297 -13.66 2.82 -4.38
C ILE A 297 -13.12 3.46 -5.68
N GLY A 298 -11.98 2.99 -6.18
CA GLY A 298 -11.37 3.49 -7.41
C GLY A 298 -12.28 3.35 -8.62
N LYS A 299 -12.94 2.19 -8.80
CA LYS A 299 -13.95 1.99 -9.86
C LYS A 299 -15.15 2.92 -9.71
N ALA A 300 -15.62 3.14 -8.48
CA ALA A 300 -16.74 4.05 -8.23
C ALA A 300 -16.37 5.49 -8.61
N VAL A 301 -15.20 5.96 -8.19
CA VAL A 301 -14.66 7.28 -8.55
C VAL A 301 -14.42 7.40 -10.05
N PHE A 302 -13.95 6.33 -10.71
CA PHE A 302 -13.70 6.35 -12.14
C PHE A 302 -14.98 6.54 -12.97
N ARG A 303 -16.14 6.05 -12.49
CA ARG A 303 -17.44 6.32 -13.14
C ARG A 303 -17.79 7.81 -13.13
N SER A 304 -17.38 8.53 -12.08
CA SER A 304 -17.58 9.99 -12.00
C SER A 304 -16.75 10.75 -13.03
N VAL A 305 -15.67 10.16 -13.58
CA VAL A 305 -14.89 10.79 -14.66
C VAL A 305 -15.74 10.95 -15.92
N GLU A 306 -16.47 9.91 -16.30
CA GLU A 306 -17.30 9.90 -17.50
C GLU A 306 -18.42 10.93 -17.39
N THR A 307 -19.11 10.96 -16.25
CA THR A 307 -20.21 11.90 -16.02
C THR A 307 -19.75 13.37 -15.97
N VAL A 308 -18.58 13.65 -15.39
CA VAL A 308 -18.00 14.99 -15.38
C VAL A 308 -17.55 15.40 -16.78
N ARG A 309 -17.03 14.46 -17.57
CA ARG A 309 -16.69 14.69 -18.99
C ARG A 309 -17.92 15.01 -19.84
N GLU A 310 -19.08 14.46 -19.49
CA GLU A 310 -20.39 14.78 -20.08
C GLU A 310 -20.96 16.13 -19.61
N GLY A 311 -20.26 16.86 -18.72
CA GLY A 311 -20.66 18.17 -18.23
C GLY A 311 -21.54 18.15 -16.98
N LYS A 312 -21.73 17.00 -16.33
CA LYS A 312 -22.39 16.96 -15.02
C LYS A 312 -21.47 17.49 -13.93
N GLY A 313 -22.06 18.09 -12.90
CA GLY A 313 -21.31 18.58 -11.74
C GLY A 313 -20.54 17.48 -11.03
N LEU A 314 -19.40 17.83 -10.44
CA LEU A 314 -18.52 16.91 -9.72
C LEU A 314 -19.20 16.38 -8.45
N SER A 315 -19.85 17.26 -7.67
CA SER A 315 -20.57 16.85 -6.45
C SER A 315 -21.68 15.84 -6.76
N ALA A 316 -22.52 16.12 -7.75
CA ALA A 316 -23.59 15.25 -8.22
C ALA A 316 -23.04 13.91 -8.74
N SER A 317 -21.91 13.95 -9.45
CA SER A 317 -21.24 12.75 -9.95
C SER A 317 -20.72 11.85 -8.82
N PHE A 318 -20.32 12.41 -7.67
CA PHE A 318 -19.92 11.62 -6.50
C PHE A 318 -21.11 11.14 -5.67
N GLN A 319 -22.14 11.95 -5.48
CA GLN A 319 -23.37 11.52 -4.79
C GLN A 319 -23.99 10.29 -5.46
N ALA A 320 -24.00 10.24 -6.79
CA ALA A 320 -24.49 9.09 -7.56
C ALA A 320 -23.73 7.78 -7.26
N THR A 321 -22.47 7.86 -6.83
CA THR A 321 -21.66 6.68 -6.49
C THR A 321 -22.00 6.08 -5.13
N LYS A 322 -22.56 6.89 -4.20
CA LYS A 322 -22.82 6.53 -2.80
C LYS A 322 -21.59 6.02 -2.01
N VAL A 323 -20.39 6.34 -2.47
CA VAL A 323 -19.13 5.95 -1.80
C VAL A 323 -18.60 7.06 -0.91
N PHE A 324 -18.80 8.33 -1.29
CA PHE A 324 -18.28 9.46 -0.53
C PHE A 324 -19.15 9.75 0.70
N PRO A 325 -18.53 10.07 1.85
CA PRO A 325 -19.24 10.65 2.98
C PRO A 325 -19.95 11.95 2.58
N GLU A 326 -21.11 12.20 3.18
CA GLU A 326 -21.98 13.36 2.88
C GLU A 326 -21.23 14.69 2.98
N LEU A 327 -20.49 14.89 4.07
CA LEU A 327 -19.64 16.08 4.28
C LEU A 327 -18.65 16.31 3.12
N ALA A 328 -18.08 15.24 2.55
CA ALA A 328 -17.16 15.36 1.43
C ALA A 328 -17.88 15.89 0.18
N THR A 329 -19.08 15.36 -0.10
CA THR A 329 -19.89 15.78 -1.25
C THR A 329 -20.39 17.23 -1.10
N GLU A 330 -20.81 17.63 0.10
CA GLU A 330 -21.26 18.99 0.39
C GLU A 330 -20.14 20.02 0.22
N MET A 331 -18.94 19.75 0.74
CA MET A 331 -17.80 20.65 0.57
C MET A 331 -17.38 20.77 -0.90
N ILE A 332 -17.44 19.67 -1.65
CA ILE A 332 -17.19 19.68 -3.10
C ILE A 332 -18.24 20.52 -3.83
N GLU A 333 -19.52 20.41 -3.46
CA GLU A 333 -20.61 21.21 -4.03
C GLU A 333 -20.42 22.71 -3.78
N VAL A 334 -20.05 23.09 -2.55
CA VAL A 334 -19.71 24.48 -2.21
C VAL A 334 -18.51 24.96 -3.03
N GLY A 335 -17.47 24.13 -3.17
CA GLY A 335 -16.28 24.47 -3.96
C GLY A 335 -16.59 24.64 -5.44
N GLU A 336 -17.46 23.80 -5.99
CA GLU A 336 -17.93 23.87 -7.37
C GLU A 336 -18.75 25.13 -7.61
N SER A 337 -19.70 25.44 -6.71
CA SER A 337 -20.58 26.62 -6.82
C SER A 337 -19.85 27.94 -6.63
N THR A 338 -18.78 27.96 -5.83
CA THR A 338 -17.99 29.18 -5.53
C THR A 338 -16.75 29.32 -6.40
N GLY A 339 -16.49 28.38 -7.31
CA GLY A 339 -15.25 28.34 -8.10
C GLY A 339 -13.98 28.07 -7.28
N SER A 340 -14.12 27.71 -6.00
CA SER A 340 -13.01 27.46 -5.05
C SER A 340 -12.81 25.96 -4.78
N LEU A 341 -13.07 25.13 -5.79
CA LEU A 341 -12.94 23.67 -5.72
C LEU A 341 -11.58 23.18 -5.19
N PRO A 342 -10.42 23.73 -5.64
CA PRO A 342 -9.13 23.28 -5.12
C PRO A 342 -8.96 23.52 -3.61
N GLN A 343 -9.51 24.62 -3.09
CA GLN A 343 -9.48 24.96 -1.67
C GLN A 343 -10.39 24.02 -0.87
N MET A 344 -11.62 23.80 -1.33
CA MET A 344 -12.55 22.90 -0.63
C MET A 344 -12.06 21.45 -0.61
N LEU A 345 -11.50 20.94 -1.71
CA LEU A 345 -10.88 19.62 -1.74
C LEU A 345 -9.69 19.50 -0.77
N ASN A 346 -8.95 20.59 -0.57
CA ASN A 346 -7.86 20.64 0.41
C ASN A 346 -8.40 20.52 1.84
N SER A 347 -9.48 21.24 2.15
CA SER A 347 -10.14 21.17 3.46
C SER A 347 -10.78 19.81 3.71
N VAL A 348 -11.37 19.18 2.68
CA VAL A 348 -11.85 17.78 2.74
C VAL A 348 -10.71 16.84 3.10
N ALA A 349 -9.55 16.99 2.44
CA ALA A 349 -8.38 16.17 2.73
C ALA A 349 -7.89 16.34 4.16
N GLU A 350 -7.74 17.58 4.63
CA GLU A 350 -7.28 17.90 5.99
C GLU A 350 -8.22 17.34 7.05
N PHE A 351 -9.53 17.53 6.86
CA PHE A 351 -10.55 17.00 7.76
C PHE A 351 -10.48 15.47 7.88
N PHE A 352 -10.46 14.75 6.76
CA PHE A 352 -10.42 13.28 6.81
C PHE A 352 -9.06 12.73 7.26
N GLU A 353 -7.95 13.42 6.98
CA GLU A 353 -6.64 13.07 7.53
C GLU A 353 -6.64 13.16 9.07
N GLU A 354 -7.19 14.24 9.62
CA GLU A 354 -7.33 14.45 11.07
C GLU A 354 -8.31 13.46 11.72
N ASP A 355 -9.46 13.23 11.09
CA ASP A 355 -10.47 12.29 11.57
C ASP A 355 -9.96 10.84 11.55
N VAL A 356 -9.21 10.45 10.51
CA VAL A 356 -8.50 9.15 10.47
C VAL A 356 -7.45 9.06 11.57
N GLN A 357 -6.67 10.11 11.81
CA GLN A 357 -5.67 10.13 12.87
C GLN A 357 -6.32 9.99 14.26
N THR A 358 -7.42 10.71 14.48
CA THR A 358 -8.19 10.67 15.74
C THR A 358 -8.82 9.30 15.94
N SER A 359 -9.50 8.77 14.93
CA SER A 359 -10.09 7.43 14.97
C SER A 359 -9.05 6.36 15.25
N LEU A 360 -7.86 6.46 14.63
CA LEU A 360 -6.76 5.54 14.90
C LEU A 360 -6.26 5.68 16.34
N SER A 361 -6.06 6.91 16.83
CA SER A 361 -5.64 7.15 18.21
C SER A 361 -6.61 6.53 19.22
N THR A 362 -7.92 6.70 19.00
CA THR A 362 -8.97 6.08 19.83
C THR A 362 -8.93 4.55 19.76
N LEU A 363 -8.75 3.96 18.58
CA LEU A 363 -8.58 2.51 18.48
C LEU A 363 -7.33 2.03 19.21
N MET A 364 -6.23 2.79 19.15
CA MET A 364 -4.99 2.47 19.86
C MET A 364 -5.13 2.59 21.37
N SER A 365 -5.87 3.58 21.87
CA SER A 365 -6.09 3.74 23.32
C SER A 365 -6.98 2.64 23.90
N LEU A 366 -7.86 2.03 23.09
CA LEU A 366 -8.68 0.88 23.50
C LEU A 366 -7.88 -0.44 23.55
N ILE A 367 -6.75 -0.53 22.84
CA ILE A 367 -5.91 -1.74 22.85
C ILE A 367 -5.32 -1.98 24.23
N GLU A 368 -4.90 -0.93 24.95
CA GLU A 368 -4.28 -1.08 26.27
C GLU A 368 -5.24 -1.69 27.32
N PRO A 369 -6.46 -1.16 27.54
CA PRO A 369 -7.45 -1.80 28.40
C PRO A 369 -7.79 -3.23 27.97
N ALA A 370 -7.90 -3.49 26.66
CA ALA A 370 -8.15 -4.84 26.16
C ALA A 370 -7.01 -5.80 26.52
N ILE A 371 -5.76 -5.37 26.38
CA ILE A 371 -4.58 -6.15 26.77
C ILE A 371 -4.58 -6.39 28.29
N LEU A 372 -4.89 -5.38 29.11
CA LEU A 372 -4.97 -5.55 30.57
C LEU A 372 -6.06 -6.55 30.99
N ILE A 373 -7.23 -6.52 30.33
CA ILE A 373 -8.29 -7.50 30.56
C ILE A 373 -7.81 -8.90 30.18
N VAL A 374 -7.21 -9.07 29.00
CA VAL A 374 -6.65 -10.36 28.56
C VAL A 374 -5.59 -10.86 29.54
N MET A 375 -4.68 -9.98 29.98
CA MET A 375 -3.65 -10.31 30.95
C MET A 375 -4.25 -10.71 32.30
N GLY A 376 -5.27 -9.99 32.78
CA GLY A 376 -5.99 -10.33 34.01
C GLY A 376 -6.64 -11.72 33.91
N VAL A 377 -7.32 -12.02 32.80
CA VAL A 377 -7.90 -13.35 32.54
C VAL A 377 -6.81 -14.44 32.54
N VAL A 378 -5.70 -14.20 31.85
CA VAL A 378 -4.56 -15.13 31.82
C VAL A 378 -4.01 -15.38 33.23
N VAL A 379 -3.79 -14.33 34.02
CA VAL A 379 -3.30 -14.43 35.40
C VAL A 379 -4.28 -15.22 36.27
N VAL A 380 -5.59 -14.97 36.18
CA VAL A 380 -6.61 -15.73 36.93
C VAL A 380 -6.61 -17.20 36.54
N ILE A 381 -6.57 -17.51 35.24
CA ILE A 381 -6.48 -18.90 34.75
C ILE A 381 -5.26 -19.60 35.34
N ILE A 382 -4.12 -18.91 35.39
CA ILE A 382 -2.88 -19.44 35.98
C ILE A 382 -3.04 -19.64 37.48
N LEU A 383 -3.58 -18.66 38.21
CA LEU A 383 -3.80 -18.79 39.65
C LEU A 383 -4.70 -20.00 39.95
N ILE A 384 -5.77 -20.20 39.18
CA ILE A 384 -6.63 -21.38 39.33
C ILE A 384 -5.85 -22.67 39.03
N ALA A 385 -5.10 -22.70 37.92
CA ALA A 385 -4.29 -23.86 37.55
C ALA A 385 -3.24 -24.23 38.61
N LEU A 386 -2.68 -23.23 39.30
CA LEU A 386 -1.63 -23.42 40.30
C LEU A 386 -2.16 -23.67 41.72
N TYR A 387 -3.20 -22.95 42.17
CA TYR A 387 -3.67 -22.98 43.56
C TYR A 387 -4.81 -23.96 43.81
N LEU A 388 -5.68 -24.24 42.83
CA LEU A 388 -6.78 -25.20 42.99
C LEU A 388 -6.32 -26.58 43.49
N PRO A 389 -5.21 -27.18 42.98
CA PRO A 389 -4.72 -28.46 43.51
C PRO A 389 -4.28 -28.40 44.97
N ILE A 390 -3.72 -27.28 45.44
CA ILE A 390 -3.31 -27.09 46.83
C ILE A 390 -4.53 -27.17 47.77
N PHE A 391 -5.66 -26.58 47.37
CA PHE A 391 -6.90 -26.69 48.15
C PHE A 391 -7.45 -28.12 48.17
N SER A 392 -7.32 -28.87 47.08
CA SER A 392 -7.74 -30.28 47.05
C SER A 392 -6.90 -31.19 47.96
N LEU A 393 -5.61 -30.91 48.08
CA LEU A 393 -4.68 -31.58 49.01
C LEU A 393 -5.08 -31.35 50.47
N ASN A 394 -5.46 -30.13 50.83
CA ASN A 394 -5.89 -29.79 52.19
C ASN A 394 -7.29 -30.32 52.53
N ALA A 395 -8.21 -30.39 51.56
CA ALA A 395 -9.54 -30.95 51.76
C ALA A 395 -9.55 -32.49 51.90
N GLY A 396 -8.59 -33.18 51.27
CA GLY A 396 -8.41 -34.64 51.40
C GLY A 396 -7.74 -35.09 52.70
N GLY A 397 -7.10 -34.18 53.45
CA GLY A 397 -6.42 -34.49 54.71
C GLY A 397 -7.33 -34.66 55.94
N GLY A 398 -8.66 -34.56 55.79
CA GLY A 398 -9.64 -34.71 56.87
C GLY A 398 -10.41 -36.03 56.88
N ALA A 399 -10.07 -36.98 56.00
CA ALA A 399 -10.74 -38.28 55.91
C ALA A 399 -9.74 -39.42 56.14
N HIS A 400 -9.13 -39.45 57.32
CA HIS A 400 -8.54 -40.65 57.91
C HIS A 400 -8.93 -40.74 59.38
#